data_AF-A0A670XNB9-F1
#
_entry.id   AF-A0A670XNB9-F1
#
_cell.length_a   1.000
_cell.length_b   1.000
_cell.length_c   1.000
_cell.angle_alpha   90.00
_cell.angle_beta   90.00
_cell.angle_gamma   90.00
#
_symmetry.space_group_name_H-M   'P 1'
#
loop_
_entity.id
_entity.type
_entity.pdbx_description
1 polymer ?
#
loop_
_entity_poly.entity_id
_entity_poly.type
_entity_poly.pdbx_seq_one_letter_code
_entity_poly.pdbx_strand_id
1 'polypeptide(L)'
;MADREVLRESSSGDENLENLWLNVRNRRRLRRKSPVSMPEKFSGQMDRFPAFMGQCQLFISLRPEDFPTDRSKVGFMISLLTGQAANWATPLLVQDSPLLNNFQGFLQQMRVIWLHSESFWIKT
;
A
#
# COMPACT_ATOMS: atom_id res chain seq x y z
N MET A 1 -32.57 49.32 -36.00
CA MET A 1 -31.20 48.96 -36.40
C MET A 1 -30.45 48.64 -35.11
N ALA A 2 -29.69 47.54 -35.13
CA ALA A 2 -28.99 46.84 -34.04
C ALA A 2 -28.23 47.80 -33.07
N ASP A 3 -27.99 47.49 -31.79
CA ASP A 3 -27.40 46.22 -31.35
C ASP A 3 -27.76 45.83 -29.90
N ARG A 4 -28.14 44.55 -29.75
CA ARG A 4 -28.24 43.81 -28.49
C ARG A 4 -27.09 42.80 -28.50
N GLU A 5 -25.86 43.23 -28.23
CA GLU A 5 -24.76 42.27 -28.14
C GLU A 5 -23.59 42.78 -27.30
N VAL A 6 -23.81 42.93 -25.99
CA VAL A 6 -22.70 42.86 -25.00
C VAL A 6 -23.17 42.08 -23.78
N LEU A 7 -23.62 40.85 -24.02
CA LEU A 7 -23.70 39.81 -22.99
C LEU A 7 -23.18 38.54 -23.66
N ARG A 8 -21.86 38.30 -23.57
CA ARG A 8 -21.20 36.97 -23.50
C ARG A 8 -19.71 37.09 -23.84
N GLU A 9 -18.92 37.58 -22.90
CA GLU A 9 -17.48 37.30 -22.86
C GLU A 9 -17.11 36.74 -21.49
N SER A 10 -17.44 35.47 -21.27
CA SER A 10 -16.96 34.67 -20.14
C SER A 10 -17.16 33.20 -20.51
N SER A 11 -16.28 32.64 -21.35
CA SER A 11 -16.39 31.20 -21.70
C SER A 11 -15.11 30.63 -22.33
N SER A 12 -13.93 30.96 -21.81
CA SER A 12 -12.68 30.38 -22.35
C SER A 12 -11.67 29.99 -21.26
N GLY A 13 -11.63 30.69 -20.12
CA GLY A 13 -10.72 30.36 -19.01
C GLY A 13 -11.13 29.16 -18.16
N ASP A 14 -12.43 28.99 -17.92
CA ASP A 14 -12.94 28.03 -16.94
C ASP A 14 -12.96 26.59 -17.48
N GLU A 15 -13.24 26.42 -18.78
CA GLU A 15 -13.26 25.10 -19.42
C GLU A 15 -11.88 24.41 -19.37
N ASN A 16 -10.78 25.16 -19.39
CA ASN A 16 -9.44 24.58 -19.32
C ASN A 16 -9.10 24.08 -17.90
N LEU A 17 -9.54 24.80 -16.86
CA LEU A 17 -9.34 24.39 -15.47
C LEU A 17 -10.22 23.21 -15.09
N GLU A 18 -11.48 23.18 -15.52
CA GLU A 18 -12.34 22.01 -15.29
C GLU A 18 -11.82 20.77 -16.03
N ASN A 19 -11.34 20.92 -17.27
CA ASN A 19 -10.69 19.83 -18.01
C ASN A 19 -9.38 19.38 -17.33
N LEU A 20 -8.61 20.31 -16.74
CA LEU A 20 -7.42 20.00 -15.97
C LEU A 20 -7.77 19.24 -14.69
N TRP A 21 -8.80 19.66 -13.95
CA TRP A 21 -9.28 18.99 -12.75
C TRP A 21 -9.86 17.61 -13.05
N LEU A 22 -10.63 17.49 -14.13
CA LEU A 22 -11.13 16.21 -14.64
C LEU A 22 -9.97 15.30 -15.03
N ASN A 23 -8.94 15.79 -15.72
CA ASN A 23 -7.74 15.01 -16.05
C ASN A 23 -6.95 14.58 -14.82
N VAL A 24 -6.73 15.46 -13.85
CA VAL A 24 -6.07 15.13 -12.58
C VAL A 24 -6.88 14.09 -11.81
N ARG A 25 -8.21 14.19 -11.80
CA ARG A 25 -9.12 13.23 -11.16
C ARG A 25 -9.16 11.90 -11.92
N ASN A 26 -9.07 11.92 -13.25
CA ASN A 26 -9.10 10.73 -14.09
C ASN A 26 -7.79 9.94 -13.98
N ARG A 27 -6.64 10.62 -13.82
CA ARG A 27 -5.35 9.96 -13.50
C ARG A 27 -5.39 9.18 -12.18
N ARG A 28 -6.12 9.67 -11.17
CA ARG A 28 -6.34 8.95 -9.90
C ARG A 28 -7.33 7.78 -10.04
N ARG A 29 -8.17 7.77 -11.09
CA ARG A 29 -9.27 6.81 -11.29
C ARG A 29 -8.96 5.69 -12.26
N LEU A 30 -7.91 5.78 -13.08
CA LEU A 30 -7.30 4.57 -13.66
C LEU A 30 -6.60 3.81 -12.53
N ARG A 31 -7.40 3.12 -11.69
CA ARG A 31 -6.92 2.03 -10.86
C ARG A 31 -6.40 0.99 -11.84
N ARG A 32 -5.10 1.06 -12.16
CA ARG A 32 -4.43 0.06 -12.96
C ARG A 32 -4.78 -1.28 -12.31
N LYS A 33 -5.39 -2.18 -13.07
CA LYS A 33 -5.49 -3.57 -12.65
C LYS A 33 -4.05 -4.02 -12.41
N SER A 34 -3.71 -4.20 -11.14
CA SER A 34 -2.40 -4.70 -10.75
C SER A 34 -2.18 -6.00 -11.54
N PRO A 35 -1.05 -6.18 -12.24
CA PRO A 35 -0.76 -7.42 -12.94
C PRO A 35 -0.59 -8.59 -11.97
N VAL A 36 -0.42 -8.30 -10.68
CA VAL A 36 -0.32 -9.29 -9.60
C VAL A 36 -1.56 -9.30 -8.72
N SER A 37 -1.97 -10.52 -8.35
CA SER A 37 -3.05 -10.79 -7.40
C SER A 37 -2.74 -10.26 -6.00
N MET A 38 -3.79 -10.07 -5.20
CA MET A 38 -3.65 -9.71 -3.78
C MET A 38 -2.84 -10.79 -3.04
N PRO A 39 -1.89 -10.42 -2.17
CA PRO A 39 -1.20 -11.39 -1.31
C PRO A 39 -2.17 -12.16 -0.41
N GLU A 40 -1.80 -13.38 -0.04
CA GLU A 40 -2.58 -14.18 0.89
C GLU A 40 -2.50 -13.63 2.32
N LYS A 41 -3.55 -13.89 3.11
CA LYS A 41 -3.55 -13.56 4.53
C LYS A 41 -2.57 -14.46 5.29
N PHE A 42 -1.91 -13.91 6.30
CA PHE A 42 -0.89 -14.61 7.08
C PHE A 42 -1.30 -14.75 8.54
N SER A 43 -1.38 -15.99 9.04
CA SER A 43 -1.78 -16.28 10.43
C SER A 43 -0.62 -16.52 11.39
N GLY A 44 0.62 -16.56 10.90
CA GLY A 44 1.82 -16.79 11.71
C GLY A 44 2.54 -18.12 11.44
N GLN A 45 2.19 -18.86 10.38
CA GLN A 45 2.88 -20.12 10.05
C GLN A 45 4.27 -19.87 9.45
N MET A 46 5.33 -20.40 10.08
CA MET A 46 6.72 -20.13 9.67
C MET A 46 7.04 -20.59 8.23
N ASP A 47 6.54 -21.75 7.81
CA ASP A 47 6.72 -22.31 6.46
C ASP A 47 6.11 -21.43 5.36
N ARG A 48 5.05 -20.68 5.68
CA ARG A 48 4.37 -19.77 4.74
C ARG A 48 4.94 -18.36 4.74
N PHE A 49 5.76 -18.01 5.73
CA PHE A 49 6.27 -16.66 5.90
C PHE A 49 7.11 -16.16 4.70
N PRO A 50 8.03 -16.95 4.09
CA PRO A 50 8.77 -16.50 2.91
C PRO A 50 7.87 -16.14 1.73
N ALA A 51 6.82 -16.94 1.47
CA ALA A 51 5.88 -16.70 0.39
C ALA A 51 5.04 -15.43 0.64
N PHE A 52 4.50 -15.28 1.86
CA PHE A 52 3.77 -14.08 2.27
C PHE A 52 4.63 -12.81 2.09
N MET A 53 5.87 -12.85 2.58
CA MET A 53 6.81 -11.74 2.50
C MET A 53 7.10 -11.34 1.05
N GLY A 54 7.41 -12.32 0.20
CA GLY A 54 7.67 -12.10 -1.22
C GLY A 54 6.47 -11.51 -1.97
N GLN A 55 5.27 -12.03 -1.73
CA GLN A 55 4.04 -11.50 -2.33
C GLN A 55 3.78 -10.05 -1.90
N CYS A 56 3.93 -9.72 -0.62
CA CYS A 56 3.74 -8.35 -0.13
C CYS A 56 4.73 -7.37 -0.76
N GLN A 57 6.02 -7.72 -0.78
CA GLN A 57 7.05 -6.87 -1.35
C GLN A 57 6.86 -6.65 -2.85
N LEU A 58 6.47 -7.69 -3.59
CA LEU A 58 6.15 -7.60 -5.02
C LEU A 58 4.92 -6.73 -5.27
N PHE A 59 3.86 -6.89 -4.48
CA PHE A 59 2.64 -6.10 -4.62
C PHE A 59 2.89 -4.61 -4.36
N ILE A 60 3.70 -4.29 -3.35
CA ILE A 60 4.09 -2.93 -3.03
C ILE A 60 4.99 -2.34 -4.13
N SER A 61 5.98 -3.10 -4.62
CA SER A 61 6.94 -2.59 -5.62
C SER A 61 6.29 -2.28 -6.96
N LEU A 62 5.23 -3.00 -7.32
CA LEU A 62 4.45 -2.77 -8.54
C LEU A 62 3.44 -1.63 -8.41
N ARG A 63 3.25 -1.06 -7.21
CA ARG A 63 2.25 -0.03 -6.91
C ARG A 63 2.82 1.07 -6.01
N PRO A 64 3.96 1.69 -6.36
CA PRO A 64 4.61 2.68 -5.50
C PRO A 64 3.71 3.90 -5.21
N GLU A 65 2.80 4.25 -6.11
CA GLU A 65 1.83 5.33 -5.94
C GLU A 65 0.79 5.07 -4.84
N ASP A 66 0.45 3.80 -4.57
CA ASP A 66 -0.50 3.42 -3.52
C ASP A 66 0.19 3.31 -2.14
N PHE A 67 1.52 3.18 -2.14
CA PHE A 67 2.32 3.02 -0.93
C PHE A 67 3.45 4.06 -0.80
N PRO A 68 3.12 5.37 -0.83
CA PRO A 68 4.12 6.45 -0.86
C PRO A 68 4.92 6.59 0.44
N THR A 69 4.46 6.01 1.55
CA THR A 69 5.10 6.10 2.86
C THR A 69 5.37 4.73 3.45
N ASP A 70 6.36 4.63 4.33
CA ASP A 70 6.60 3.39 5.07
C ASP A 70 5.39 2.97 5.90
N ARG A 71 4.64 3.94 6.45
CA ARG A 71 3.38 3.67 7.16
C ARG A 71 2.33 3.01 6.28
N SER A 72 2.19 3.44 5.02
CA SER A 72 1.25 2.81 4.09
C SER A 72 1.65 1.37 3.74
N LYS A 73 2.95 1.08 3.61
CA LYS A 73 3.48 -0.27 3.37
C LYS A 73 3.27 -1.19 4.58
N VAL A 74 3.61 -0.71 5.77
CA VAL A 74 3.43 -1.46 7.02
C VAL A 74 1.94 -1.70 7.28
N GLY A 75 1.10 -0.68 7.14
CA GLY A 75 -0.36 -0.80 7.30
C GLY A 75 -0.98 -1.83 6.36
N PHE A 76 -0.52 -1.88 5.10
CA PHE A 76 -0.93 -2.91 4.15
C PHE A 76 -0.57 -4.32 4.63
N MET A 77 0.67 -4.55 5.03
CA MET A 77 1.08 -5.87 5.55
C MET A 77 0.31 -6.26 6.80
N ILE A 78 0.11 -5.32 7.74
CA ILE A 78 -0.69 -5.54 8.95
C ILE A 78 -2.14 -5.93 8.60
N SER A 79 -2.74 -5.31 7.59
CA SER A 79 -4.11 -5.60 7.16
C SER A 79 -4.30 -7.04 6.63
N LEU A 80 -3.21 -7.70 6.25
CA LEU A 80 -3.18 -9.09 5.81
C LEU A 80 -2.90 -10.08 6.94
N LEU A 81 -2.54 -9.59 8.13
CA LEU A 81 -2.30 -10.45 9.29
C LEU A 81 -3.61 -10.95 9.88
N THR A 82 -3.59 -12.19 10.34
CA THR A 82 -4.69 -12.88 11.02
C THR A 82 -4.14 -13.68 12.20
N GLY A 83 -5.02 -14.20 13.05
CA GLY A 83 -4.63 -15.09 14.16
C GLY A 83 -3.46 -14.56 15.00
N GLN A 84 -2.43 -15.40 15.19
CA GLN A 84 -1.28 -15.07 16.02
C GLN A 84 -0.48 -13.87 15.48
N ALA A 85 -0.35 -13.74 14.17
CA ALA A 85 0.35 -12.62 13.57
C ALA A 85 -0.36 -11.28 13.80
N ALA A 86 -1.70 -11.27 13.74
CA ALA A 86 -2.49 -10.08 14.08
C ALA A 86 -2.36 -9.72 15.57
N ASN A 87 -2.37 -10.72 16.46
CA ASN A 87 -2.17 -10.52 17.90
C ASN A 87 -0.80 -9.86 18.19
N TRP A 88 0.25 -10.26 17.48
CA TRP A 88 1.57 -9.61 17.58
C TRP A 88 1.56 -8.15 17.11
N ALA A 89 0.88 -7.85 16.01
CA ALA A 89 0.83 -6.49 15.46
C ALA A 89 -0.07 -5.53 16.25
N THR A 90 -1.06 -6.05 16.96
CA THR A 90 -2.05 -5.26 17.74
C THR A 90 -1.40 -4.24 18.70
N PRO A 91 -0.46 -4.60 19.59
CA PRO A 91 0.18 -3.62 20.47
C PRO A 91 0.94 -2.52 19.71
N LEU A 92 1.52 -2.84 18.55
CA LEU A 92 2.18 -1.82 17.72
C LEU A 92 1.20 -0.75 17.26
N LEU A 93 -0.01 -1.15 16.88
CA LEU A 93 -1.09 -0.24 16.47
C LEU A 93 -1.63 0.58 17.65
N VAL A 94 -1.91 -0.09 18.78
CA VAL A 94 -2.49 0.57 19.96
C VAL A 94 -1.54 1.62 20.53
N GLN A 95 -0.23 1.38 20.47
CA GLN A 95 0.79 2.28 20.99
C GLN A 95 1.34 3.26 19.95
N ASP A 96 0.82 3.25 18.71
CA ASP A 96 1.36 3.98 17.55
C ASP A 96 2.89 3.87 17.46
N SER A 97 3.38 2.62 17.55
CA SER A 97 4.81 2.32 17.61
C SER A 97 5.57 3.00 16.47
N PRO A 98 6.78 3.55 16.71
CA PRO A 98 7.61 4.10 15.65
C PRO A 98 7.94 3.08 14.55
N LEU A 99 7.86 1.78 14.88
CA LEU A 99 8.00 0.69 13.93
C LEU A 99 6.98 0.76 12.77
N LEU A 100 5.79 1.34 13.02
CA LEU A 100 4.79 1.56 11.97
C LEU A 100 5.26 2.52 10.88
N ASN A 101 6.22 3.40 11.18
CA ASN A 101 6.79 4.36 10.24
C ASN A 101 8.16 3.94 9.70
N ASN A 102 8.61 2.72 9.98
CA ASN A 102 9.89 2.18 9.53
C ASN A 102 9.67 0.82 8.87
N PHE A 103 9.55 0.82 7.54
CA PHE A 103 9.22 -0.39 6.80
C PHE A 103 10.32 -1.45 6.93
N GLN A 104 11.59 -1.07 6.79
CA GLN A 104 12.71 -2.01 6.92
C GLN A 104 12.79 -2.61 8.33
N GLY A 105 12.61 -1.79 9.37
CA GLY A 105 12.57 -2.28 10.75
C GLY A 105 11.43 -3.27 10.98
N PHE A 106 10.24 -2.99 10.43
CA PHE A 106 9.10 -3.91 10.51
C PHE A 106 9.41 -5.25 9.84
N LEU A 107 9.99 -5.23 8.63
CA LEU A 107 10.40 -6.45 7.92
C LEU A 107 11.42 -7.27 8.71
N GLN A 108 12.39 -6.62 9.36
CA GLN A 108 13.38 -7.29 10.21
C GLN A 108 12.72 -7.96 11.42
N GLN A 109 11.81 -7.27 12.11
CA GLN A 109 11.08 -7.83 13.24
C GLN A 109 10.24 -9.05 12.83
N MET A 110 9.57 -8.99 11.68
CA MET A 110 8.85 -10.16 11.16
C MET A 110 9.79 -11.33 10.87
N ARG A 111 10.98 -11.09 10.30
CA ARG A 111 11.96 -12.14 10.05
C ARG A 111 12.46 -12.79 11.34
N VAL A 112 12.70 -12.01 12.37
CA VAL A 112 13.05 -12.56 13.69
C VAL A 112 11.93 -13.49 14.16
N ILE A 113 10.67 -13.06 14.12
CA ILE A 113 9.59 -13.86 14.71
C ILE A 113 9.28 -15.14 13.91
N TRP A 114 9.24 -15.06 12.57
CA TRP A 114 8.72 -16.12 11.71
C TRP A 114 9.74 -16.80 10.82
N LEU A 115 10.99 -16.31 10.79
CA LEU A 115 12.10 -16.94 10.07
C LEU A 115 13.12 -17.59 11.03
N HIS A 116 12.90 -17.51 12.35
CA HIS A 116 13.63 -18.31 13.34
C HIS A 116 13.12 -19.75 13.39
N SER A 117 13.50 -20.54 12.39
CA SER A 117 13.71 -21.98 12.56
C SER A 117 15.17 -22.28 12.23
N GLU A 118 15.93 -22.65 13.26
CA GLU A 118 17.33 -23.06 13.23
C GLU A 118 17.62 -24.27 12.31
N SER A 119 18.89 -24.37 11.93
CA SER A 119 19.63 -25.65 11.87
C SER A 119 18.97 -26.81 11.13
N PHE A 120 19.10 -26.84 9.80
CA PHE A 120 18.87 -28.05 9.01
C PHE A 120 20.14 -28.55 8.28
N TRP A 121 21.32 -28.32 8.85
CA TRP A 121 22.59 -28.91 8.36
C TRP A 121 23.48 -29.54 9.44
N ILE A 122 22.96 -29.84 10.63
CA ILE A 122 23.60 -30.84 11.51
C ILE A 122 22.74 -32.09 11.48
N LYS A 123 23.36 -33.21 11.09
CA LYS A 123 22.83 -34.53 10.69
C LYS A 123 22.53 -34.60 9.19
N THR A 124 23.28 -35.33 8.36
CA THR A 124 24.18 -36.49 8.54
C THR A 124 25.39 -36.38 7.63
#